data_AF-A0A9N9CPZ2-F1
#
_entry.id   AF-A0A9N9CPZ2-F1
#
_cell.length_a   1.000
_cell.length_b   1.000
_cell.length_c   1.000
_cell.angle_alpha   90.00
_cell.angle_beta   90.00
_cell.angle_gamma   90.00
#
_symmetry.space_group_name_H-M   'P 1'
#
loop_
_entity.id
_entity.type
_entity.pdbx_description
1 polymer ?
#
loop_
_entity_poly.entity_id
_entity_poly.type
_entity_poly.pdbx_seq_one_letter_code
_entity_poly.pdbx_strand_id
1 'polypeptide(L)'
;MSLINLQERQELIQTYENQLKDYYKKFEELLSDLSWDIESLKIHEQESKSTITCPFNSAHKVPTKSYEKHYRRCELKYHGITECGKRKKLPSSTFFYENAPAVITLTKDGSMNLGVGQSLTVSQRLELYEREIAISNQIREENQRQKRDEYQNFDEVWKAVQKKKGENQGQKSRTELLAEQRDYKRRRKSYRAKNIKITQHLIAAYMEDFKLLREFEKEMESQTQFP
;
A
#
# COMPACT_ATOMS: atom_id res chain seq x y z
N MET A 1 29.23 -39.18 60.47
CA MET A 1 28.07 -38.91 59.59
C MET A 1 27.05 -38.17 60.43
N SER A 2 26.82 -36.89 60.13
CA SER A 2 25.98 -36.00 60.93
C SER A 2 24.54 -36.53 60.94
N LEU A 3 24.05 -36.90 62.12
CA LEU A 3 22.63 -37.10 62.37
C LEU A 3 21.97 -35.73 62.21
N ILE A 4 21.52 -35.42 60.99
CA ILE A 4 20.68 -34.25 60.76
C ILE A 4 19.46 -34.42 61.65
N ASN A 5 19.31 -33.49 62.60
CA ASN A 5 18.28 -33.48 63.61
C ASN A 5 16.91 -33.57 62.94
N LEU A 6 16.18 -34.66 63.19
CA LEU A 6 14.90 -34.95 62.54
C LEU A 6 13.90 -33.80 62.73
N GLN A 7 14.01 -33.11 63.87
CA GLN A 7 13.19 -31.96 64.25
C GLN A 7 13.47 -30.75 63.36
N GLU A 8 14.74 -30.37 63.17
CA GLU A 8 15.14 -29.27 62.30
C GLU A 8 14.68 -29.49 60.86
N ARG A 9 14.71 -30.75 60.40
CA ARG A 9 14.21 -31.12 59.06
C ARG A 9 12.70 -30.93 58.96
N GLN A 10 11.94 -31.29 59.99
CA GLN A 10 10.49 -31.10 60.02
C GLN A 10 10.12 -29.61 60.04
N GLU A 11 10.82 -28.81 60.85
CA GLU A 11 10.65 -27.36 60.89
C GLU A 11 10.93 -26.74 59.51
N LEU A 12 12.02 -27.15 58.86
CA LEU A 12 12.38 -26.68 57.53
C LEU A 12 11.32 -27.03 56.48
N ILE A 13 10.79 -28.25 56.49
CA ILE A 13 9.67 -28.65 55.61
C ILE A 13 8.45 -27.75 55.86
N GLN A 14 8.12 -27.51 57.13
CA GLN A 14 6.97 -26.69 57.49
C GLN A 14 7.14 -25.23 57.08
N THR A 15 8.37 -24.69 57.14
CA THR A 15 8.67 -23.36 56.59
C THR A 15 8.45 -23.30 55.08
N TYR A 16 8.88 -24.32 54.33
CA TYR A 16 8.65 -24.37 52.88
C TYR A 16 7.18 -24.53 52.52
N GLU A 17 6.43 -25.34 53.26
CA GLU A 17 4.98 -25.46 53.07
C GLU A 17 4.26 -24.13 53.30
N ASN A 18 4.67 -23.38 54.32
CA ASN A 18 4.12 -22.04 54.59
C ASN A 18 4.50 -21.05 53.49
N GLN A 19 5.76 -21.05 53.04
CA GLN A 19 6.18 -20.21 51.92
C GLN A 19 5.41 -20.53 50.64
N LEU A 20 5.20 -21.82 50.33
CA LEU A 20 4.40 -22.23 49.19
C LEU A 20 2.97 -21.68 49.29
N LYS A 21 2.33 -21.78 50.46
CA LYS A 21 0.98 -21.22 50.69
C LYS A 21 0.96 -19.71 50.47
N ASP A 22 1.97 -18.99 50.98
CA ASP A 22 2.07 -17.53 50.78
C ASP A 22 2.25 -17.17 49.31
N TYR A 23 3.05 -17.92 48.56
CA TYR A 23 3.21 -17.72 47.12
C TYR A 23 1.93 -18.02 46.34
N TYR A 24 1.20 -19.09 46.68
CA TYR A 24 -0.09 -19.39 46.06
C TYR A 24 -1.10 -18.28 46.30
N LYS A 25 -1.15 -17.74 47.53
CA LYS A 25 -2.03 -16.62 47.85
C LYS A 25 -1.69 -15.35 47.04
N LYS A 26 -0.40 -14.99 46.97
CA LYS A 26 0.05 -13.86 46.14
C LYS A 26 -0.27 -14.07 44.65
N PHE A 27 -0.16 -15.31 44.18
CA PHE A 27 -0.49 -15.65 42.80
C PHE A 27 -2.00 -15.52 42.52
N GLU A 28 -2.86 -15.97 43.44
CA GLU A 28 -4.31 -15.78 43.35
C GLU A 28 -4.71 -14.30 43.38
N GLU A 29 -4.08 -13.49 44.24
CA GLU A 29 -4.28 -12.04 44.28
C GLU A 29 -3.93 -11.40 42.92
N LEU A 30 -2.76 -11.72 42.36
CA LEU A 30 -2.35 -11.23 41.03
C LEU A 30 -3.30 -11.66 39.90
N LEU A 31 -3.81 -12.89 39.96
CA LEU A 31 -4.77 -13.37 38.96
C LEU A 31 -6.12 -12.64 39.09
N SER A 32 -6.54 -12.33 40.32
CA SER A 32 -7.74 -11.55 40.58
C SER A 32 -7.64 -10.13 40.00
N ASP A 33 -6.48 -9.48 40.16
CA ASP A 33 -6.19 -8.16 39.60
C ASP A 33 -6.26 -8.16 38.06
N LEU A 34 -5.78 -9.25 37.44
CA LEU A 34 -5.82 -9.45 35.99
C LEU A 34 -7.15 -10.02 35.47
N SER A 35 -8.12 -10.29 36.36
CA SER A 35 -9.39 -10.96 36.04
C SER A 35 -9.20 -12.29 35.29
N TRP A 36 -8.16 -13.04 35.66
CA TRP A 36 -7.83 -14.35 35.09
C TRP A 36 -8.11 -15.47 36.08
N ASP A 37 -8.47 -16.64 35.54
CA ASP A 37 -8.78 -17.83 36.32
C ASP A 37 -7.72 -18.93 36.07
N ILE A 38 -7.34 -19.63 37.15
CA ILE A 38 -6.32 -20.68 37.15
C ILE A 38 -6.75 -21.85 36.26
N GLU A 39 -8.04 -22.22 36.28
CA GLU A 39 -8.54 -23.34 35.47
C GLU A 39 -8.49 -22.97 33.99
N SER A 40 -8.91 -21.76 33.65
CA SER A 40 -8.82 -21.21 32.29
C SER A 40 -7.38 -21.19 31.75
N LEU A 41 -6.40 -20.84 32.58
CA LEU A 41 -4.98 -20.88 32.21
C LEU A 41 -4.47 -22.31 31.98
N LYS A 42 -4.86 -23.26 32.82
CA LYS A 42 -4.52 -24.69 32.64
C LYS A 42 -5.12 -25.26 31.36
N ILE A 43 -6.36 -24.91 31.03
CA ILE A 43 -7.01 -25.31 29.77
C ILE A 43 -6.24 -24.73 28.58
N HIS A 44 -5.90 -23.45 28.62
CA HIS A 44 -5.15 -22.81 27.53
C HIS A 44 -3.75 -23.42 27.35
N GLU A 45 -3.09 -23.78 28.44
CA GLU A 45 -1.81 -24.48 28.42
C GLU A 45 -1.95 -25.88 27.80
N GLN A 46 -2.96 -26.66 28.19
CA GLN A 46 -3.24 -27.98 27.61
C GLN A 46 -3.57 -27.89 26.12
N GLU A 47 -4.40 -26.94 25.71
CA GLU A 47 -4.69 -26.67 24.30
C GLU A 47 -3.44 -26.30 23.52
N SER A 48 -2.55 -25.48 24.09
CA SER A 48 -1.30 -25.09 23.43
C SER A 48 -0.33 -26.27 23.22
N LYS A 49 -0.34 -27.23 24.15
CA LYS A 49 0.48 -28.45 24.10
C LYS A 49 -0.14 -29.58 23.29
N SER A 50 -1.43 -29.48 22.96
CA SER A 50 -2.12 -30.50 22.15
C SER A 50 -1.57 -30.55 20.72
N THR A 51 -0.89 -31.65 20.39
CA THR A 51 -0.34 -31.90 19.05
C THR A 51 -1.06 -33.07 18.38
N ILE A 52 -1.41 -32.92 17.11
CA ILE A 52 -2.00 -33.95 16.26
C ILE A 52 -0.95 -34.42 15.23
N THR A 53 -0.96 -35.71 14.91
CA THR A 53 -0.13 -36.28 13.83
C THR A 53 -0.77 -36.07 12.46
N CYS A 54 0.02 -35.63 11.47
CA CYS A 54 -0.49 -35.40 10.12
C CYS A 54 -0.76 -36.71 9.37
N PRO A 55 -1.90 -36.84 8.64
CA PRO A 55 -2.20 -38.03 7.83
C PRO A 55 -1.21 -38.27 6.67
N PHE A 56 -0.65 -37.20 6.10
CA PHE A 56 0.23 -37.28 4.92
C PHE A 56 1.70 -37.56 5.28
N ASN A 57 2.08 -37.38 6.55
CA ASN A 57 3.42 -37.70 7.04
C ASN A 57 3.38 -37.99 8.55
N SER A 58 3.64 -39.25 8.92
CA SER A 58 3.66 -39.71 10.31
C SER A 58 4.73 -39.04 11.17
N ALA A 59 5.78 -38.48 10.57
CA ALA A 59 6.81 -37.73 11.29
C ALA A 59 6.36 -36.31 11.69
N HIS A 60 5.27 -35.79 11.11
CA HIS A 60 4.79 -34.44 11.44
C HIS A 60 3.84 -34.47 12.63
N LYS A 61 4.26 -33.85 13.75
CA LYS A 61 3.41 -33.52 14.90
C LYS A 61 3.17 -32.03 14.92
N VAL A 62 1.91 -31.62 14.87
CA VAL A 62 1.52 -30.23 14.65
C VAL A 62 0.51 -29.79 15.71
N PRO A 63 0.65 -28.58 16.29
CA PRO A 63 -0.33 -28.06 17.23
C PRO A 63 -1.74 -27.96 16.62
N THR A 64 -2.77 -28.29 17.39
CA THR A 64 -4.19 -28.20 16.98
C THR A 64 -4.55 -26.87 16.33
N LYS A 65 -4.13 -25.75 16.93
CA LYS A 65 -4.38 -24.38 16.43
C LYS A 65 -3.83 -24.13 15.02
N SER A 66 -2.79 -24.83 14.60
CA SER A 66 -2.15 -24.66 13.29
C SER A 66 -2.36 -25.84 12.33
N TYR A 67 -3.11 -26.86 12.77
CA TYR A 67 -3.33 -28.10 12.03
C TYR A 67 -3.97 -27.85 10.65
N GLU A 68 -5.03 -27.04 10.55
CA GLU A 68 -5.69 -26.80 9.26
C GLU A 68 -4.74 -26.16 8.21
N LYS A 69 -3.94 -25.18 8.64
CA LYS A 69 -2.94 -24.52 7.78
C LYS A 69 -1.85 -25.50 7.35
N HIS A 70 -1.44 -26.39 8.26
CA HIS A 70 -0.49 -27.45 7.94
C HIS A 70 -1.09 -28.47 6.98
N TYR A 71 -2.31 -28.96 7.24
CA TYR A 71 -3.01 -29.96 6.46
C TYR A 71 -3.02 -29.56 4.98
N ARG A 72 -3.48 -28.36 4.67
CA ARG A 72 -3.50 -27.84 3.29
C ARG A 72 -2.13 -27.81 2.63
N ARG A 73 -1.09 -27.37 3.34
CA ARG A 73 0.27 -27.34 2.79
C ARG A 73 0.86 -28.74 2.61
N CYS A 74 0.58 -29.63 3.55
CA CYS A 74 1.10 -30.99 3.55
C CYS A 74 0.40 -31.85 2.49
N GLU A 75 -0.92 -31.68 2.33
CA GLU A 75 -1.74 -32.26 1.26
C GLU A 75 -1.18 -31.89 -0.11
N LEU A 76 -1.00 -30.60 -0.36
CA LEU A 76 -0.45 -30.12 -1.63
C LEU A 76 0.96 -30.64 -1.88
N LYS A 77 1.81 -30.65 -0.85
CA LYS A 77 3.18 -31.19 -0.95
C LYS A 77 3.18 -32.69 -1.22
N TYR A 78 2.27 -33.46 -0.61
CA TYR A 78 2.11 -34.89 -0.85
C TYR A 78 1.72 -35.18 -2.30
N HIS A 79 0.85 -34.36 -2.88
CA HIS A 79 0.50 -34.43 -4.31
C HIS A 79 1.55 -33.81 -5.26
N GLY A 80 2.77 -33.52 -4.77
CA GLY A 80 3.88 -33.02 -5.59
C GLY A 80 3.82 -31.52 -5.91
N ILE A 81 2.85 -30.78 -5.39
CA ILE A 81 2.70 -29.35 -5.58
C ILE A 81 3.55 -28.62 -4.53
N THR A 82 4.85 -28.58 -4.75
CA THR A 82 5.82 -27.95 -3.84
C THR A 82 5.80 -26.42 -3.92
N GLU A 83 5.31 -25.86 -5.03
CA GLU A 83 5.30 -24.42 -5.31
C GLU A 83 3.96 -23.73 -5.00
N CYS A 84 3.31 -24.15 -3.92
CA CYS A 84 2.17 -23.41 -3.37
C CYS A 84 2.63 -22.12 -2.68
N GLY A 85 3.01 -21.12 -3.45
CA GLY A 85 3.05 -19.74 -2.98
C GLY A 85 4.17 -19.40 -1.99
N LYS A 86 5.44 -19.74 -2.30
CA LYS A 86 6.47 -18.73 -2.02
C LYS A 86 6.05 -17.52 -2.85
N ARG A 87 5.35 -16.55 -2.25
CA ARG A 87 5.22 -15.22 -2.87
C ARG A 87 6.65 -14.88 -3.28
N LYS A 88 6.93 -14.72 -4.58
CA LYS A 88 8.20 -14.14 -5.02
C LYS A 88 8.38 -12.94 -4.11
N LYS A 89 9.46 -12.90 -3.31
CA LYS A 89 9.70 -11.75 -2.43
C LYS A 89 9.54 -10.55 -3.34
N LEU A 90 8.52 -9.73 -3.07
CA LEU A 90 8.34 -8.54 -3.89
C LEU A 90 9.64 -7.75 -3.74
N PRO A 91 10.16 -7.18 -4.84
CA PRO A 91 11.33 -6.33 -4.74
C PRO A 91 11.05 -5.28 -3.67
N SER A 92 12.05 -5.03 -2.83
CA SER A 92 11.96 -4.00 -1.79
C SER A 92 11.55 -2.67 -2.43
N SER A 93 10.85 -1.81 -1.70
CA SER A 93 10.61 -0.44 -2.15
C SER A 93 11.91 0.30 -2.48
N THR A 94 13.05 -0.15 -1.93
CA THR A 94 14.40 0.27 -2.31
C THR A 94 14.63 0.28 -3.82
N PHE A 95 14.05 -0.68 -4.56
CA PHE A 95 14.17 -0.76 -6.01
C PHE A 95 13.69 0.52 -6.71
N PHE A 96 12.65 1.18 -6.20
CA PHE A 96 12.12 2.40 -6.83
C PHE A 96 12.98 3.63 -6.58
N TYR A 97 13.88 3.59 -5.60
CA TYR A 97 14.61 4.76 -5.12
C TYR A 97 16.14 4.61 -5.17
N GLU A 98 16.65 3.53 -5.78
CA GLU A 98 18.08 3.23 -5.86
C GLU A 98 18.89 4.39 -6.47
N ASN A 99 18.29 5.13 -7.42
CA ASN A 99 18.93 6.25 -8.12
C ASN A 99 18.31 7.62 -7.75
N ALA A 100 17.47 7.69 -6.72
CA ALA A 100 16.81 8.93 -6.34
C ALA A 100 17.72 9.71 -5.37
N PRO A 101 18.29 10.88 -5.77
CA PRO A 101 19.27 11.61 -4.96
C PRO A 101 18.70 12.15 -3.63
N ALA A 102 17.37 12.21 -3.51
CA ALA A 102 16.66 12.71 -2.33
C ALA A 102 16.25 11.63 -1.32
N VAL A 103 16.46 10.33 -1.60
CA VAL A 103 15.96 9.23 -0.76
C VAL A 103 17.10 8.54 -0.04
N ILE A 104 17.13 8.68 1.29
CA ILE A 104 18.11 8.03 2.16
C ILE A 104 17.53 6.69 2.62
N THR A 105 18.20 5.59 2.30
CA THR A 105 17.84 4.26 2.81
C THR A 105 18.62 3.94 4.07
N LEU A 106 17.88 3.78 5.18
CA LEU A 106 18.44 3.33 6.45
C LEU A 106 18.35 1.80 6.49
N THR A 107 19.50 1.14 6.43
CA THR A 107 19.54 -0.31 6.67
C THR A 107 19.55 -0.59 8.17
N LYS A 108 19.10 -1.78 8.56
CA LYS A 108 18.94 -2.19 9.97
C LYS A 108 20.25 -2.22 10.74
N ASP A 109 21.37 -2.22 10.02
CA ASP A 109 22.73 -2.30 10.56
C ASP A 109 23.34 -0.89 10.77
N GLY A 110 22.55 0.17 10.59
CA GLY A 110 22.97 1.56 10.78
C GLY A 110 23.90 2.10 9.69
N SER A 111 24.26 1.27 8.69
CA SER A 111 25.01 1.74 7.54
C SER A 111 24.09 2.55 6.62
N MET A 112 24.39 3.84 6.52
CA MET A 112 23.79 4.73 5.54
C MET A 112 24.59 4.59 4.25
N ASN A 113 23.97 4.09 3.18
CA ASN A 113 24.55 4.24 1.86
C ASN A 113 24.38 5.70 1.44
N LEU A 114 25.33 6.56 1.85
CA LEU A 114 25.47 7.87 1.23
C LEU A 114 25.97 7.64 -0.18
N GLY A 115 25.07 7.78 -1.15
CA GLY A 115 25.44 8.00 -2.54
C GLY A 115 26.38 9.19 -2.58
N VAL A 116 27.66 8.90 -2.77
CA VAL A 116 28.82 9.77 -3.01
C VAL A 116 28.47 11.25 -3.06
N GLY A 117 28.66 11.93 -1.92
CA GLY A 117 28.84 13.36 -1.85
C GLY A 117 30.05 13.62 -0.97
N GLN A 118 31.20 13.90 -1.59
CA GLN A 118 32.34 14.43 -0.85
C GLN A 118 31.84 15.58 0.03
N SER A 119 32.25 15.61 1.30
CA SER A 119 31.93 16.72 2.20
C SER A 119 32.65 17.97 1.66
N LEU A 120 31.99 18.66 0.72
CA LEU A 120 32.43 19.93 0.18
C LEU A 120 32.52 20.90 1.36
N THR A 121 33.61 21.67 1.41
CA THR A 121 33.74 22.72 2.41
C THR A 121 32.61 23.74 2.24
N VAL A 122 32.31 24.51 3.30
CA VAL A 122 31.26 25.53 3.28
C VAL A 122 31.44 26.49 2.10
N SER A 123 32.69 26.86 1.79
CA SER A 123 33.05 27.73 0.66
C SER A 123 32.68 27.13 -0.69
N GLN A 124 32.99 25.85 -0.90
CA GLN A 124 32.70 25.17 -2.17
C GLN A 124 31.19 25.00 -2.40
N ARG A 125 30.40 24.82 -1.33
CA ARG A 125 28.93 24.79 -1.44
C ARG A 125 28.35 26.15 -1.81
N LEU A 126 28.91 27.23 -1.26
CA LEU A 126 28.54 28.61 -1.60
C LEU A 126 28.83 28.91 -3.07
N GLU A 127 30.01 28.55 -3.58
CA GLU A 127 30.36 28.76 -4.99
C GLU A 127 29.43 28.01 -5.96
N LEU A 128 29.03 26.78 -5.61
CA LEU A 128 28.07 26.03 -6.42
C LEU A 128 26.70 26.69 -6.41
N TYR A 129 26.23 27.12 -5.24
CA TYR A 129 24.95 27.81 -5.09
C TYR A 129 24.91 29.11 -5.90
N GLU A 130 25.94 29.94 -5.81
CA GLU A 130 26.03 31.20 -6.57
C GLU A 130 25.99 30.95 -8.08
N ARG A 131 26.67 29.89 -8.55
CA ARG A 131 26.66 29.49 -9.96
C ARG A 131 25.27 29.04 -10.41
N GLU A 132 24.58 28.21 -9.63
CA GLU A 132 23.23 27.72 -9.94
C GLU A 132 22.19 28.85 -9.98
N ILE A 133 22.31 29.82 -9.06
CA ILE A 133 21.46 31.01 -9.05
C ILE A 133 21.70 31.87 -10.30
N ALA A 134 22.96 32.07 -10.70
CA ALA A 134 23.30 32.82 -11.90
C ALA A 134 22.71 32.18 -13.17
N ILE A 135 22.85 30.86 -13.32
CA ILE A 135 22.27 30.10 -14.44
C ILE A 135 20.74 30.19 -14.43
N SER A 136 20.11 30.05 -13.26
CA SER A 136 18.64 30.14 -13.14
C SER A 136 18.11 31.52 -13.52
N ASN A 137 18.81 32.59 -13.15
CA ASN A 137 18.45 33.95 -13.53
C ASN A 137 18.63 34.15 -15.04
N GLN A 138 19.70 33.63 -15.64
CA GLN A 138 19.92 33.70 -17.08
C GLN A 138 18.79 32.99 -17.86
N ILE A 139 18.40 31.78 -17.46
CA ILE A 139 17.27 31.04 -18.07
C ILE A 139 15.97 31.82 -17.92
N ARG A 140 15.74 32.44 -16.77
CA ARG A 140 14.54 33.25 -16.51
C ARG A 140 14.49 34.48 -17.42
N GLU A 141 15.62 35.15 -17.63
CA GLU A 141 15.70 36.28 -18.55
C GLU A 141 15.55 35.84 -20.01
N GLU A 142 16.15 34.72 -20.42
CA GLU A 142 15.95 34.15 -21.75
C GLU A 142 14.49 33.79 -22.00
N ASN A 143 13.81 33.16 -21.04
CA ASN A 143 12.38 32.86 -21.14
C ASN A 143 11.51 34.12 -21.11
N GLN A 144 11.90 35.16 -20.38
CA GLN A 144 11.21 36.45 -20.43
C GLN A 144 11.41 37.15 -21.78
N ARG A 145 12.61 37.07 -22.37
CA ARG A 145 12.92 37.54 -23.73
C ARG A 145 12.19 36.72 -24.79
N GLN A 146 12.01 35.42 -24.56
CA GLN A 146 11.25 34.48 -25.38
C GLN A 146 9.83 34.25 -24.83
N LYS A 147 9.14 35.28 -24.32
CA LYS A 147 7.68 35.21 -24.13
C LYS A 147 7.01 35.07 -25.50
N ARG A 148 7.11 33.88 -26.10
CA ARG A 148 6.20 33.40 -27.13
C ARG A 148 4.93 33.04 -26.40
N ASP A 149 3.82 33.61 -26.84
CA ASP A 149 2.49 33.16 -26.42
C ASP A 149 2.43 31.64 -26.63
N GLU A 150 2.36 30.85 -25.56
CA GLU A 150 2.30 29.38 -25.63
C GLU A 150 1.08 28.88 -26.44
N TYR A 151 0.13 29.77 -26.71
CA TYR A 151 -1.12 29.51 -27.42
C TYR A 151 -1.12 29.90 -28.91
N GLN A 152 -0.03 30.42 -29.49
CA GLN A 152 -0.09 30.92 -30.88
C GLN A 152 -0.48 29.85 -31.92
N ASN A 153 -0.17 28.57 -31.66
CA ASN A 153 -0.47 27.47 -32.59
C ASN A 153 -1.47 26.45 -32.04
N PHE A 154 -2.29 26.84 -31.04
CA PHE A 154 -3.24 25.93 -30.40
C PHE A 154 -4.19 25.29 -31.43
N ASP A 155 -4.72 26.08 -32.36
CA ASP A 155 -5.67 25.61 -33.37
C ASP A 155 -5.05 24.63 -34.37
N GLU A 156 -3.79 24.83 -34.75
CA GLU A 156 -3.07 23.93 -35.67
C GLU A 156 -2.77 22.59 -34.98
N VAL A 157 -2.32 22.64 -33.73
CA VAL A 157 -2.07 21.44 -32.91
C VAL A 157 -3.38 20.69 -32.67
N TRP A 158 -4.47 21.39 -32.39
CA TRP A 158 -5.78 20.78 -32.19
C TRP A 158 -6.31 20.09 -33.45
N LYS A 159 -6.19 20.75 -34.62
CA LYS A 159 -6.54 20.16 -35.93
C LYS A 159 -5.70 18.92 -36.23
N ALA A 160 -4.39 18.94 -35.93
CA ALA A 160 -3.52 17.79 -36.12
C ALA A 160 -3.90 16.60 -35.22
N VAL A 161 -4.29 16.85 -33.97
CA VAL A 161 -4.77 15.81 -33.05
C VAL A 161 -6.10 15.21 -33.51
N GLN A 162 -7.03 16.03 -34.01
CA GLN A 162 -8.31 15.54 -34.56
C GLN A 162 -8.09 14.66 -35.79
N LYS A 163 -7.20 15.06 -36.69
CA LYS A 163 -6.86 14.26 -37.87
C LYS A 163 -6.27 12.90 -37.49
N LYS A 164 -5.34 12.87 -36.53
CA LYS A 164 -4.79 11.62 -35.98
C LYS A 164 -5.83 10.74 -35.27
N LYS A 165 -6.85 11.34 -34.63
CA LYS A 165 -7.97 10.59 -34.05
C LYS A 165 -8.85 9.95 -35.14
N GLY A 166 -9.08 10.63 -36.26
CA GLY A 166 -9.80 10.07 -37.40
C GLY A 166 -9.05 8.93 -38.08
N GLU A 167 -7.73 9.07 -38.23
CA GLU A 167 -6.85 8.04 -38.83
C GLU A 167 -6.71 6.79 -37.92
N ASN A 168 -6.67 6.96 -36.60
CA ASN A 168 -6.61 5.86 -35.63
C ASN A 168 -7.98 5.25 -35.27
N GLN A 169 -9.09 5.75 -35.83
CA GLN A 169 -10.40 5.11 -35.76
C GLN A 169 -10.58 4.10 -36.91
N GLY A 170 -9.57 3.25 -37.13
CA GLY A 170 -9.77 2.04 -37.92
C GLY A 170 -10.93 1.21 -37.33
N GLN A 171 -11.69 0.51 -38.19
CA GLN A 171 -12.73 -0.40 -37.75
C GLN A 171 -12.13 -1.40 -36.75
N LYS A 172 -12.48 -1.25 -35.46
CA LYS A 172 -11.96 -2.10 -34.40
C LYS A 172 -12.23 -3.55 -34.72
N SER A 173 -11.21 -4.39 -34.59
CA SER A 173 -11.36 -5.82 -34.83
C SER A 173 -12.33 -6.42 -33.79
N ARG A 174 -13.03 -7.50 -34.18
CA ARG A 174 -13.95 -8.23 -33.28
C ARG A 174 -13.26 -8.65 -31.97
N THR A 175 -11.96 -8.97 -32.03
CA THR A 175 -11.16 -9.34 -30.85
C THR A 175 -10.92 -8.16 -29.92
N GLU A 176 -10.69 -6.97 -30.46
CA GLU A 176 -10.50 -5.73 -29.71
C GLU A 176 -11.79 -5.30 -29.03
N LEU A 177 -12.92 -5.40 -29.74
CA LEU A 177 -14.25 -5.13 -29.17
C LEU A 177 -14.56 -6.06 -27.98
N LEU A 178 -14.24 -7.36 -28.11
CA LEU A 178 -14.41 -8.31 -27.01
C LEU A 178 -13.43 -8.04 -25.86
N ALA A 179 -12.22 -7.58 -26.14
CA ALA A 179 -11.26 -7.18 -25.11
C ALA A 179 -11.75 -5.95 -24.32
N GLU A 180 -12.26 -4.93 -25.02
CA GLU A 180 -12.85 -3.73 -24.41
C GLU A 180 -14.06 -4.08 -23.54
N GLN A 181 -14.96 -4.94 -24.00
CA GLN A 181 -16.11 -5.38 -23.20
C GLN A 181 -15.69 -6.13 -21.94
N ARG A 182 -14.65 -6.96 -22.01
CA ARG A 182 -14.10 -7.65 -20.83
C ARG A 182 -13.48 -6.67 -19.85
N ASP A 183 -12.75 -5.67 -20.34
CA ASP A 183 -12.18 -4.62 -19.50
C ASP A 183 -13.28 -3.77 -18.83
N TYR A 184 -14.28 -3.35 -19.59
CA TYR A 184 -15.45 -2.62 -19.10
C TYR A 184 -16.19 -3.42 -18.00
N LYS A 185 -16.36 -4.74 -18.21
CA LYS A 185 -16.93 -5.66 -17.22
C LYS A 185 -16.03 -5.94 -16.00
N ARG A 186 -14.74 -5.57 -16.02
CA ARG A 186 -13.83 -5.65 -14.87
C ARG A 186 -13.75 -4.36 -14.06
N ARG A 187 -13.93 -3.18 -14.67
CA ARG A 187 -13.88 -1.89 -13.97
C ARG A 187 -14.90 -1.81 -12.83
N ARG A 188 -14.56 -1.16 -11.71
CA ARG A 188 -15.48 -1.00 -10.56
C ARG A 188 -16.77 -0.26 -10.95
N LYS A 189 -17.91 -0.59 -10.32
CA LYS A 189 -19.23 -0.02 -10.63
C LYS A 189 -19.25 1.51 -10.62
N SER A 190 -18.51 2.14 -9.71
CA SER A 190 -18.38 3.60 -9.61
C SER A 190 -17.78 4.25 -10.87
N TYR A 191 -16.96 3.53 -11.65
CA TYR A 191 -16.39 4.04 -12.89
C TYR A 191 -17.29 3.79 -14.11
N ARG A 192 -18.09 2.72 -14.12
CA ARG A 192 -19.03 2.43 -15.22
C ARG A 192 -20.14 3.48 -15.33
N ALA A 193 -20.62 3.97 -14.18
CA ALA A 193 -21.69 4.97 -14.12
C ALA A 193 -21.20 6.43 -14.26
N LYS A 194 -19.90 6.71 -14.05
CA LYS A 194 -19.35 8.05 -14.20
C LYS A 194 -19.42 8.53 -15.65
N ASN A 195 -19.10 7.68 -16.64
CA ASN A 195 -19.18 8.08 -18.04
C ASN A 195 -20.62 8.40 -18.48
N ILE A 196 -21.62 7.63 -18.02
CA ILE A 196 -23.04 7.90 -18.34
C ILE A 196 -23.48 9.26 -17.76
N LYS A 197 -23.17 9.53 -16.49
CA LYS A 197 -23.48 10.82 -15.86
C LYS A 197 -22.74 11.98 -16.51
N ILE A 198 -21.45 11.82 -16.82
CA ILE A 198 -20.65 12.85 -17.50
C ILE A 198 -21.23 13.14 -18.89
N THR A 199 -21.60 12.12 -19.66
CA THR A 199 -22.23 12.33 -20.98
C THR A 199 -23.60 12.97 -20.87
N GLN A 200 -24.41 12.63 -19.85
CA GLN A 200 -25.71 13.26 -19.60
C GLN A 200 -25.55 14.73 -19.21
N HIS A 201 -24.61 15.07 -18.32
CA HIS A 201 -24.31 16.45 -17.95
C HIS A 201 -23.79 17.26 -19.15
N LEU A 202 -22.94 16.65 -19.99
CA LEU A 202 -22.43 17.31 -21.19
C LEU A 202 -23.55 17.58 -22.21
N ILE A 203 -24.44 16.62 -22.45
CA ILE A 203 -25.61 16.80 -23.33
C ILE A 203 -26.52 17.90 -22.77
N ALA A 204 -26.78 17.92 -21.46
CA ALA A 204 -27.59 18.96 -20.84
C ALA A 204 -26.98 20.37 -21.01
N ALA A 205 -25.67 20.51 -20.78
CA ALA A 205 -24.96 21.77 -20.98
C ALA A 205 -25.04 22.26 -22.45
N TYR A 206 -24.78 21.36 -23.42
CA TYR A 206 -24.93 21.73 -24.84
C TYR A 206 -26.37 22.15 -25.17
N MET A 207 -27.37 21.49 -24.61
CA MET A 207 -28.78 21.84 -24.83
C MET A 207 -29.16 23.20 -24.23
N GLU A 208 -28.50 23.62 -23.15
CA GLU A 208 -28.64 24.96 -22.57
C GLU A 208 -27.97 26.01 -23.48
N ASP A 209 -26.76 25.74 -23.97
CA ASP A 209 -26.06 26.63 -24.91
C ASP A 209 -26.88 26.85 -26.19
N PHE A 210 -27.53 25.81 -26.73
CA PHE A 210 -28.44 25.93 -27.89
C PHE A 210 -29.73 26.72 -27.61
N LYS A 211 -30.17 26.82 -26.35
CA LYS A 211 -31.30 27.69 -25.98
C LYS A 211 -30.84 29.15 -25.92
N LEU A 212 -29.71 29.39 -25.24
CA LEU A 212 -29.10 30.72 -25.14
C LEU A 212 -28.76 31.28 -26.53
N LEU A 213 -28.23 30.47 -27.44
CA LEU A 213 -27.99 30.88 -28.83
C LEU A 213 -29.28 31.31 -29.54
N ARG A 214 -30.37 30.56 -29.40
CA ARG A 214 -31.67 30.95 -29.98
C ARG A 214 -32.25 32.21 -29.34
N GLU A 215 -32.02 32.43 -28.06
CA GLU A 215 -32.43 33.65 -27.36
C GLU A 215 -31.62 34.84 -27.86
N PHE A 216 -30.31 34.69 -28.00
CA PHE A 216 -29.41 35.69 -28.57
C PHE A 216 -29.75 36.03 -30.02
N GLU A 217 -30.04 35.03 -30.86
CA GLU A 217 -30.49 35.23 -32.25
C GLU A 217 -31.80 36.05 -32.29
N LYS A 218 -32.77 35.73 -31.43
CA LYS A 218 -34.03 36.50 -31.31
C LYS A 218 -33.80 37.92 -30.80
N GLU A 219 -32.89 38.11 -29.86
CA GLU A 219 -32.51 39.44 -29.38
C GLU A 219 -31.88 40.26 -30.52
N MET A 220 -31.03 39.65 -31.33
CA MET A 220 -30.42 40.32 -32.49
C MET A 220 -31.42 40.64 -33.59
N GLU A 221 -32.37 39.74 -33.86
CA GLU A 221 -33.50 39.99 -34.76
C GLU A 221 -34.38 41.13 -34.23
N SER A 222 -34.65 41.18 -32.92
CA SER A 222 -35.44 42.26 -32.32
C SER A 222 -34.74 43.63 -32.35
N GLN A 223 -33.41 43.66 -32.27
CA GLN A 223 -32.60 44.89 -32.37
C GLN A 223 -32.45 45.39 -33.81
N THR A 224 -32.57 44.50 -34.80
CA THR A 224 -32.58 44.88 -36.23
C THR A 224 -33.97 45.29 -36.74
N GLN A 225 -35.00 45.21 -35.88
CA GLN A 225 -36.40 45.50 -36.20
C GLN A 225 -36.96 46.75 -35.50
N PHE A 226 -36.16 47.80 -35.31
CA PHE A 226 -36.66 49.18 -35.14
C PHE A 226 -35.68 50.15 -35.85
N PRO A 227 -36.21 51.16 -36.55
CA PRO A 227 -35.78 51.60 -37.89
C PRO A 227 -34.39 52.23 -38.00
#